data_AF-A0A9P1YMM9-F1
#
_entry.id   AF-A0A9P1YMM9-F1
#
_cell.length_a   1.000
_cell.length_b   1.000
_cell.length_c   1.000
_cell.angle_alpha   90.00
_cell.angle_beta   90.00
_cell.angle_gamma   90.00
#
_symmetry.space_group_name_H-M   'P 1'
#
loop_
_entity.id
_entity.type
_entity.pdbx_description
1 polymer ?
#
loop_
_entity_poly.entity_id
_entity_poly.type
_entity_poly.pdbx_seq_one_letter_code
_entity_poly.pdbx_strand_id
1 'polypeptide(L)'
;MTYQAREAGLKEVEQLVHEQAVYQYLQENNEGGQMDKDQMLFLHEAISGSDLTDASAYRVVSATLYMILAHDTHEKIDEPGDVVQLTRKEQELTVLAGDFYSALYYRTLAELEMIPLLRALQSGVQETNTAKTNIYQLHVATDEEYLSQLTLTNAAIFAKFAKYFMKDETFIALGCQFFLLKRLQTELATYKEIGASRLKRAFDHGYFAKEAVSNFESWLVAIIRDVKSEVEQLKTEAEPLSNLLEKRIIEVIND
;
A
#
# COMPACT_ATOMS: atom_id res chain seq x y z
N MET A 1 -43.18 -0.06 -1.01
CA MET A 1 -42.00 -0.35 -0.16
C MET A 1 -42.40 -1.39 0.86
N THR A 2 -41.89 -2.61 0.73
CA THR A 2 -42.15 -3.76 1.62
C THR A 2 -41.44 -3.58 2.96
N TYR A 3 -41.99 -4.14 4.04
CA TYR A 3 -41.44 -4.07 5.41
C TYR A 3 -39.95 -4.46 5.48
N GLN A 4 -39.55 -5.48 4.72
CA GLN A 4 -38.15 -5.93 4.60
C GLN A 4 -37.21 -4.86 4.04
N ALA A 5 -37.67 -4.00 3.13
CA ALA A 5 -36.84 -2.91 2.58
C ALA A 5 -36.61 -1.79 3.60
N ARG A 6 -37.53 -1.56 4.54
CA ARG A 6 -37.34 -0.62 5.65
C ARG A 6 -36.39 -1.16 6.71
N GLU A 7 -36.47 -2.45 7.00
CA GLU A 7 -35.60 -3.11 7.97
C GLU A 7 -34.15 -3.21 7.46
N ALA A 8 -33.96 -3.47 6.17
CA ALA A 8 -32.65 -3.40 5.52
C ALA A 8 -32.05 -1.99 5.60
N GLY A 9 -32.83 -0.95 5.29
CA GLY A 9 -32.37 0.43 5.36
C GLY A 9 -32.00 0.91 6.77
N LEU A 10 -32.67 0.42 7.82
CA LEU A 10 -32.30 0.74 9.21
C LEU A 10 -30.96 0.11 9.61
N LYS A 11 -30.73 -1.15 9.22
CA LYS A 11 -29.45 -1.83 9.47
C LYS A 11 -28.28 -1.15 8.77
N GLU A 12 -28.47 -0.70 7.54
CA GLU A 12 -27.46 0.06 6.79
C GLU A 12 -27.10 1.37 7.49
N VAL A 13 -28.09 2.09 8.02
CA VAL A 13 -27.85 3.33 8.77
C VAL A 13 -27.13 3.06 10.09
N GLU A 14 -27.54 2.05 10.86
CA GLU A 14 -26.86 1.66 12.12
C GLU A 14 -25.40 1.31 11.86
N GLN A 15 -25.14 0.55 10.80
CA GLN A 15 -23.81 0.11 10.41
C GLN A 15 -22.90 1.28 10.01
N LEU A 16 -23.42 2.23 9.22
CA LEU A 16 -22.70 3.46 8.87
C LEU A 16 -22.35 4.30 10.11
N VAL A 17 -23.30 4.45 11.05
CA VAL A 17 -23.06 5.18 12.30
C VAL A 17 -21.99 4.50 13.14
N HIS A 18 -22.04 3.17 13.26
CA HIS A 18 -21.04 2.40 13.99
C HIS A 18 -19.65 2.50 13.36
N GLU A 19 -19.55 2.41 12.03
CA GLU A 19 -18.28 2.55 11.32
C GLU A 19 -17.69 3.94 11.47
N GLN A 20 -18.52 4.97 11.37
CA GLN A 20 -18.09 6.34 11.57
C GLN A 20 -17.60 6.57 13.01
N ALA A 21 -18.30 6.01 14.01
CA ALA A 21 -17.89 6.10 15.40
C ALA A 21 -16.57 5.36 15.66
N VAL A 22 -16.38 4.17 15.10
CA VAL A 22 -15.11 3.43 15.20
C VAL A 22 -13.99 4.19 14.48
N TYR A 23 -14.21 4.68 13.27
CA TYR A 23 -13.23 5.45 12.53
C TYR A 23 -12.82 6.72 13.29
N GLN A 24 -13.79 7.46 13.84
CA GLN A 24 -13.52 8.63 14.66
C GLN A 24 -12.73 8.26 15.92
N TYR A 25 -13.10 7.18 16.62
CA TYR A 25 -12.37 6.70 17.78
C TYR A 25 -10.93 6.33 17.44
N LEU A 26 -10.71 5.62 16.32
CA LEU A 26 -9.36 5.28 15.86
C LEU A 26 -8.55 6.53 15.50
N GLN A 27 -9.15 7.52 14.84
CA GLN A 27 -8.49 8.80 14.53
C GLN A 27 -8.14 9.60 15.79
N GLU A 28 -9.05 9.68 16.77
CA GLU A 28 -8.82 10.35 18.06
C GLU A 28 -7.69 9.71 18.88
N ASN A 29 -7.36 8.44 18.60
CA ASN A 29 -6.26 7.72 19.23
C ASN A 29 -5.01 7.59 18.32
N ASN A 30 -4.94 8.31 17.18
CA ASN A 30 -3.86 8.24 16.18
C ASN A 30 -3.67 6.88 15.47
N GLU A 31 -4.63 5.96 15.61
CA GLU A 31 -4.59 4.62 15.04
C GLU A 31 -5.34 4.50 13.70
N GLY A 32 -6.12 5.51 13.33
CA GLY A 32 -6.99 5.49 12.15
C GLY A 32 -6.28 5.49 10.78
N GLY A 33 -4.94 5.54 10.78
CA GLY A 33 -4.09 5.63 9.60
C GLY A 33 -4.47 6.76 8.62
N GLN A 34 -3.63 6.98 7.62
CA GLN A 34 -3.96 7.91 6.53
C GLN A 34 -4.13 7.10 5.26
N MET A 35 -5.30 7.22 4.62
CA MET A 35 -5.54 6.54 3.37
C MET A 35 -4.59 7.07 2.29
N ASP A 36 -3.86 6.16 1.65
CA ASP A 36 -2.91 6.53 0.61
C ASP A 36 -3.65 7.00 -0.65
N LYS A 37 -3.62 8.32 -0.88
CA LYS A 37 -4.26 8.95 -2.03
C LYS A 37 -3.65 8.50 -3.35
N ASP A 38 -2.37 8.14 -3.37
CA ASP A 38 -1.70 7.70 -4.59
C ASP A 38 -2.14 6.28 -4.95
N GLN A 39 -2.25 5.38 -3.95
CA GLN A 39 -2.89 4.07 -4.13
C GLN A 39 -4.31 4.22 -4.67
N MET A 40 -5.10 5.15 -4.10
CA MET A 40 -6.46 5.41 -4.58
C MET A 40 -6.50 5.82 -6.06
N LEU A 41 -5.59 6.68 -6.52
CA LEU A 41 -5.52 7.10 -7.92
C LEU A 41 -5.19 5.94 -8.85
N PHE A 42 -4.18 5.14 -8.52
CA PHE A 42 -3.79 3.97 -9.30
C PHE A 42 -4.88 2.90 -9.34
N LEU A 43 -5.55 2.62 -8.22
CA LEU A 43 -6.66 1.68 -8.16
C LEU A 43 -7.86 2.18 -8.98
N HIS A 44 -8.16 3.47 -8.93
CA HIS A 44 -9.21 4.08 -9.73
C HIS A 44 -8.89 4.01 -11.24
N GLU A 45 -7.65 4.29 -11.63
CA GLU A 45 -7.19 4.14 -13.02
C GLU A 45 -7.27 2.67 -13.49
N ALA A 46 -6.90 1.74 -12.60
CA ALA A 46 -6.94 0.31 -12.87
C ALA A 46 -8.36 -0.22 -13.15
N ILE A 47 -9.36 0.23 -12.40
CA ILE A 47 -10.75 -0.23 -12.54
C ILE A 47 -11.53 0.55 -13.63
N SER A 48 -10.98 1.67 -14.10
CA SER A 48 -11.61 2.51 -15.11
C SER A 48 -11.80 1.75 -16.42
N GLY A 49 -13.02 1.79 -16.96
CA GLY A 49 -13.42 1.04 -18.15
C GLY A 49 -13.96 -0.37 -17.89
N SER A 50 -14.11 -0.79 -16.63
CA SER A 50 -14.81 -2.02 -16.28
C SER A 50 -16.34 -1.89 -16.44
N ASP A 51 -17.04 -3.02 -16.46
CA ASP A 51 -18.51 -3.09 -16.54
C ASP A 51 -19.23 -2.76 -15.22
N LEU A 52 -18.47 -2.38 -14.18
CA LEU A 52 -19.03 -2.02 -12.89
C LEU A 52 -19.66 -0.62 -12.95
N THR A 53 -20.74 -0.44 -12.19
CA THR A 53 -21.27 0.91 -11.95
C THR A 53 -20.27 1.72 -11.13
N ASP A 54 -20.28 3.05 -11.27
CA ASP A 54 -19.40 3.94 -10.48
C ASP A 54 -19.50 3.64 -8.97
N ALA A 55 -20.71 3.44 -8.46
CA ALA A 55 -20.95 3.10 -7.07
C ALA A 55 -20.27 1.78 -6.65
N SER A 56 -20.34 0.74 -7.48
CA SER A 56 -19.65 -0.54 -7.22
C SER A 56 -18.14 -0.39 -7.35
N ALA A 57 -17.65 0.33 -8.35
CA ALA A 57 -16.22 0.60 -8.52
C ALA A 57 -15.63 1.34 -7.32
N TYR A 58 -16.31 2.37 -6.81
CA TYR A 58 -15.88 3.08 -5.59
C TYR A 58 -15.85 2.17 -4.36
N ARG A 59 -16.84 1.28 -4.20
CA ARG A 59 -16.85 0.31 -3.10
C ARG A 59 -15.71 -0.71 -3.22
N VAL A 60 -15.41 -1.18 -4.44
CA VAL A 60 -14.29 -2.08 -4.71
C VAL A 60 -12.95 -1.40 -4.37
N VAL A 61 -12.73 -0.16 -4.85
CA VAL A 61 -11.52 0.61 -4.53
C VAL A 61 -11.40 0.84 -3.03
N SER A 62 -12.49 1.22 -2.36
CA SER A 62 -12.52 1.43 -0.90
C SER A 62 -12.17 0.15 -0.15
N ALA A 63 -12.70 -1.00 -0.57
CA ALA A 63 -12.38 -2.29 0.05
C ALA A 63 -10.89 -2.65 -0.13
N THR A 64 -10.33 -2.43 -1.32
CA THR A 64 -8.89 -2.67 -1.55
C THR A 64 -8.02 -1.72 -0.71
N LEU A 65 -8.42 -0.45 -0.56
CA LEU A 65 -7.73 0.50 0.31
C LEU A 65 -7.81 0.09 1.79
N TYR A 66 -8.97 -0.40 2.26
CA TYR A 66 -9.08 -0.96 3.61
C TYR A 66 -8.18 -2.18 3.81
N MET A 67 -8.03 -3.03 2.79
CA MET A 67 -7.09 -4.16 2.86
C MET A 67 -5.65 -3.68 3.00
N ILE A 68 -5.20 -2.74 2.16
CA ILE A 68 -3.86 -2.15 2.26
C ILE A 68 -3.67 -1.52 3.64
N LEU A 69 -4.63 -0.71 4.08
CA LEU A 69 -4.60 -0.03 5.38
C LEU A 69 -4.55 -1.02 6.56
N ALA A 70 -5.29 -2.13 6.49
CA ALA A 70 -5.24 -3.17 7.52
C ALA A 70 -3.81 -3.73 7.67
N HIS A 71 -3.18 -4.08 6.54
CA HIS A 71 -1.82 -4.64 6.53
C HIS A 71 -0.77 -3.63 6.97
N ASP A 72 -0.87 -2.37 6.53
CA ASP A 72 0.04 -1.30 6.93
C ASP A 72 -0.12 -0.95 8.42
N THR A 73 -1.35 -1.05 8.95
CA THR A 73 -1.61 -0.78 10.37
C THR A 73 -0.91 -1.81 11.26
N HIS A 74 -0.94 -3.10 10.90
CA HIS A 74 -0.23 -4.12 11.67
C HIS A 74 1.30 -3.92 11.68
N GLU A 75 1.88 -3.25 10.69
CA GLU A 75 3.32 -2.94 10.65
C GLU A 75 3.76 -1.78 11.56
N LYS A 76 2.81 -1.09 12.20
CA LYS A 76 3.11 -0.04 13.17
C LYS A 76 3.43 -0.59 14.56
N ILE A 77 3.12 -1.86 14.82
CA ILE A 77 3.50 -2.52 16.06
C ILE A 77 5.03 -2.50 16.16
N ASP A 78 5.53 -1.89 17.23
CA ASP A 78 6.94 -1.74 17.52
C ASP A 78 7.56 -3.05 18.03
N GLU A 79 8.84 -3.24 17.69
CA GLU A 79 9.65 -4.33 18.20
C GLU A 79 10.60 -3.84 19.32
N PRO A 80 11.07 -4.75 20.21
CA PRO A 80 12.09 -4.41 21.19
C PRO A 80 13.35 -3.82 20.52
N GLY A 81 13.65 -2.56 20.83
CA GLY A 81 14.80 -1.84 20.27
C GLY A 81 14.45 -0.84 19.17
N ASP A 82 13.17 -0.75 18.77
CA ASP A 82 12.70 0.36 17.94
C ASP A 82 12.85 1.70 18.67
N VAL A 83 13.19 2.73 17.90
CA VAL A 83 13.42 4.11 18.40
C VAL A 83 12.15 4.68 19.05
N VAL A 84 10.99 4.34 18.49
CA VAL A 84 9.68 4.70 19.01
C VAL A 84 9.05 3.45 19.59
N GLN A 85 8.62 3.53 20.85
CA GLN A 85 7.97 2.42 21.55
C GLN A 85 6.51 2.79 21.84
N LEU A 86 5.59 1.92 21.47
CA LEU A 86 4.17 2.09 21.75
C LEU A 86 3.87 1.62 23.17
N THR A 87 2.91 2.27 23.82
CA THR A 87 2.30 1.74 25.02
C THR A 87 1.51 0.48 24.69
N ARG A 88 1.30 -0.39 25.68
CA ARG A 88 0.46 -1.59 25.52
C ARG A 88 -0.93 -1.25 24.97
N LYS A 89 -1.52 -0.12 25.40
CA LYS A 89 -2.84 0.31 24.91
C LYS A 89 -2.78 0.66 23.43
N GLU A 90 -1.76 1.38 22.98
CA GLU A 90 -1.57 1.71 21.57
C GLU A 90 -1.40 0.44 20.74
N GLN A 91 -0.54 -0.49 21.17
CA GLN A 91 -0.39 -1.80 20.50
C GLN A 91 -1.72 -2.56 20.36
N GLU A 92 -2.50 -2.67 21.44
CA GLU A 92 -3.81 -3.32 21.43
C GLU A 92 -4.79 -2.63 20.47
N LEU A 93 -4.79 -1.29 20.43
CA LEU A 93 -5.63 -0.52 19.51
C LEU A 93 -5.17 -0.65 18.05
N THR A 94 -3.88 -0.67 17.77
CA THR A 94 -3.31 -0.90 16.43
C THR A 94 -3.75 -2.27 15.89
N VAL A 95 -3.68 -3.33 16.70
CA VAL A 95 -4.15 -4.66 16.29
C VAL A 95 -5.65 -4.63 15.97
N LEU A 96 -6.46 -4.04 16.85
CA LEU A 96 -7.91 -3.95 16.65
C LEU A 96 -8.30 -3.09 15.44
N ALA A 97 -7.53 -2.04 15.14
CA ALA A 97 -7.73 -1.22 13.95
C ALA A 97 -7.50 -2.05 12.68
N GLY A 98 -6.42 -2.82 12.63
CA GLY A 98 -6.15 -3.76 11.53
C GLY A 98 -7.26 -4.80 11.34
N ASP A 99 -7.76 -5.39 12.42
CA ASP A 99 -8.88 -6.34 12.39
C ASP A 99 -10.17 -5.69 11.90
N PHE A 100 -10.45 -4.45 12.33
CA PHE A 100 -11.62 -3.68 11.89
C PHE A 100 -11.57 -3.40 10.38
N TYR A 101 -10.46 -2.88 9.86
CA TYR A 101 -10.30 -2.68 8.41
C TYR A 101 -10.37 -4.00 7.65
N SER A 102 -9.89 -5.09 8.25
CA SER A 102 -10.02 -6.42 7.67
C SER A 102 -11.47 -6.86 7.50
N ALA A 103 -12.28 -6.65 8.54
CA ALA A 103 -13.72 -6.93 8.48
C ALA A 103 -14.42 -6.10 7.40
N LEU A 104 -14.06 -4.83 7.24
CA LEU A 104 -14.66 -3.95 6.23
C LEU A 104 -14.38 -4.40 4.80
N TYR A 105 -13.15 -4.79 4.47
CA TYR A 105 -12.84 -5.24 3.11
C TYR A 105 -13.50 -6.58 2.80
N TYR A 106 -13.47 -7.53 3.75
CA TYR A 106 -14.06 -8.86 3.54
C TYR A 106 -15.56 -8.74 3.30
N ARG A 107 -16.24 -7.97 4.16
CA ARG A 107 -17.67 -7.73 4.05
C ARG A 107 -18.01 -7.07 2.72
N THR A 108 -17.31 -5.99 2.37
CA THR A 108 -17.62 -5.21 1.16
C THR A 108 -17.44 -6.05 -0.12
N LEU A 109 -16.34 -6.82 -0.23
CA LEU A 109 -16.11 -7.67 -1.40
C LEU A 109 -17.06 -8.87 -1.45
N ALA A 110 -17.50 -9.39 -0.30
CA ALA A 110 -18.50 -10.45 -0.23
C ALA A 110 -19.90 -9.96 -0.64
N GLU A 111 -20.31 -8.77 -0.17
CA GLU A 111 -21.58 -8.12 -0.55
C GLU A 111 -21.66 -7.79 -2.04
N LEU A 112 -20.52 -7.46 -2.65
CA LEU A 112 -20.40 -7.24 -4.10
C LEU A 112 -20.25 -8.54 -4.90
N GLU A 113 -20.21 -9.70 -4.23
CA GLU A 113 -19.97 -11.03 -4.81
C GLU A 113 -18.65 -11.11 -5.61
N MET A 114 -17.69 -10.23 -5.30
CA MET A 114 -16.36 -10.13 -5.93
C MET A 114 -15.37 -11.15 -5.34
N ILE A 115 -15.81 -12.40 -5.15
CA ILE A 115 -15.01 -13.47 -4.56
C ILE A 115 -13.72 -13.78 -5.37
N PRO A 116 -13.74 -13.76 -6.72
CA PRO A 116 -12.52 -13.91 -7.50
C PRO A 116 -11.48 -12.81 -7.24
N LEU A 117 -11.91 -11.55 -7.16
CA LEU A 117 -11.04 -10.42 -6.80
C LEU A 117 -10.50 -10.59 -5.39
N LEU A 118 -11.36 -10.92 -4.41
CA LEU A 118 -10.93 -11.17 -3.03
C LEU A 118 -9.81 -12.23 -2.97
N ARG A 119 -9.96 -13.33 -3.70
CA ARG A 119 -8.91 -14.37 -3.77
C ARG A 119 -7.61 -13.85 -4.39
N ALA A 120 -7.70 -13.08 -5.47
CA ALA A 120 -6.53 -12.47 -6.10
C ALA A 120 -5.80 -11.52 -5.14
N LEU A 121 -6.54 -10.65 -4.45
CA LEU A 121 -5.97 -9.72 -3.49
C LEU A 121 -5.34 -10.44 -2.29
N GLN A 122 -5.97 -11.49 -1.75
CA GLN A 122 -5.39 -12.30 -0.68
C GLN A 122 -4.07 -12.99 -1.09
N SER A 123 -3.92 -13.38 -2.36
CA SER A 123 -2.62 -13.82 -2.88
C SER A 123 -1.59 -12.69 -2.88
N GLY A 124 -2.00 -11.44 -3.16
CA GLY A 124 -1.13 -10.27 -3.04
C GLY A 124 -0.71 -10.00 -1.60
N VAL A 125 -1.64 -10.13 -0.64
CA VAL A 125 -1.33 -10.04 0.80
C VAL A 125 -0.30 -11.08 1.22
N GLN A 126 -0.47 -12.33 0.76
CA GLN A 126 0.49 -13.40 1.02
C GLN A 126 1.87 -13.06 0.45
N GLU A 127 1.94 -12.56 -0.78
CA GLU A 127 3.19 -12.13 -1.43
C GLU A 127 3.86 -10.98 -0.67
N THR A 128 3.08 -9.97 -0.26
CA THR A 128 3.57 -8.86 0.56
C THR A 128 4.18 -9.35 1.87
N ASN A 129 3.48 -10.22 2.62
CA ASN A 129 3.97 -10.72 3.91
C ASN A 129 5.18 -11.65 3.77
N THR A 130 5.22 -12.46 2.71
CA THR A 130 6.39 -13.30 2.38
C THR A 130 7.59 -12.42 2.07
N ALA A 131 7.41 -11.38 1.25
CA ALA A 131 8.47 -10.45 0.90
C ALA A 131 8.99 -9.67 2.11
N LYS A 132 8.09 -9.23 3.01
CA LYS A 132 8.47 -8.60 4.29
C LYS A 132 9.36 -9.51 5.13
N THR A 133 9.01 -10.79 5.22
CA THR A 133 9.81 -11.80 5.92
C THR A 133 11.18 -11.98 5.28
N ASN A 134 11.26 -12.07 3.95
CA ASN A 134 12.51 -12.22 3.21
C ASN A 134 13.45 -11.04 3.44
N ILE A 135 12.93 -9.80 3.35
CA ILE A 135 13.69 -8.57 3.61
C ILE A 135 14.15 -8.51 5.08
N TYR A 136 13.24 -8.76 6.03
CA TYR A 136 13.57 -8.72 7.46
C TYR A 136 14.67 -9.73 7.83
N GLN A 137 14.63 -10.92 7.24
CA GLN A 137 15.61 -11.97 7.53
C GLN A 137 16.87 -11.88 6.63
N LEU A 138 16.90 -10.96 5.66
CA LEU A 138 17.90 -10.90 4.59
C LEU A 138 18.05 -12.25 3.85
N HIS A 139 16.93 -12.96 3.63
CA HIS A 139 16.88 -14.17 2.81
C HIS A 139 16.78 -13.81 1.32
N VAL A 140 17.71 -13.00 0.84
CA VAL A 140 17.82 -12.58 -0.58
C VAL A 140 19.28 -12.57 -0.99
N ALA A 141 19.59 -13.03 -2.21
CA ALA A 141 20.96 -13.29 -2.63
C ALA A 141 21.59 -12.15 -3.42
N THR A 142 20.79 -11.37 -4.14
CA THR A 142 21.29 -10.30 -5.03
C THR A 142 20.58 -8.98 -4.82
N ASP A 143 21.18 -7.92 -5.36
CA ASP A 143 20.60 -6.58 -5.38
C ASP A 143 19.25 -6.55 -6.10
N GLU A 144 19.16 -7.25 -7.23
CA GLU A 144 17.91 -7.37 -8.01
C GLU A 144 16.83 -8.11 -7.22
N GLU A 145 17.20 -9.19 -6.52
CA GLU A 145 16.26 -9.93 -5.68
C GLU A 145 15.80 -9.08 -4.50
N TYR A 146 16.71 -8.36 -3.83
CA TYR A 146 16.36 -7.44 -2.76
C TYR A 146 15.38 -6.36 -3.26
N LEU A 147 15.66 -5.73 -4.40
CA LEU A 147 14.78 -4.71 -4.96
C LEU A 147 13.42 -5.29 -5.33
N SER A 148 13.39 -6.48 -5.94
CA SER A 148 12.14 -7.17 -6.28
C SER A 148 11.29 -7.48 -5.05
N GLN A 149 11.89 -8.01 -3.98
CA GLN A 149 11.18 -8.25 -2.72
C GLN A 149 10.70 -6.94 -2.10
N LEU A 150 11.51 -5.87 -2.11
CA LEU A 150 11.11 -4.55 -1.63
C LEU A 150 9.96 -3.96 -2.45
N THR A 151 9.90 -4.19 -3.77
CA THR A 151 8.76 -3.81 -4.59
C THR A 151 7.50 -4.59 -4.16
N LEU A 152 7.62 -5.91 -3.96
CA LEU A 152 6.50 -6.76 -3.53
C LEU A 152 5.92 -6.34 -2.16
N THR A 153 6.76 -5.86 -1.23
CA THR A 153 6.24 -5.37 0.06
C THR A 153 5.30 -4.18 -0.08
N ASN A 154 5.44 -3.38 -1.16
CA ASN A 154 4.70 -2.13 -1.35
C ASN A 154 3.59 -2.22 -2.42
N ALA A 155 3.70 -3.14 -3.36
CA ALA A 155 2.86 -3.11 -4.57
C ALA A 155 2.15 -4.42 -4.94
N ALA A 156 2.37 -5.53 -4.23
CA ALA A 156 1.80 -6.82 -4.65
C ALA A 156 0.26 -6.81 -4.68
N ILE A 157 -0.40 -6.21 -3.68
CA ILE A 157 -1.87 -6.07 -3.66
C ILE A 157 -2.37 -5.27 -4.87
N PHE A 158 -1.73 -4.13 -5.17
CA PHE A 158 -2.03 -3.33 -6.36
C PHE A 158 -1.84 -4.14 -7.65
N ALA A 159 -0.73 -4.87 -7.78
CA ALA A 159 -0.44 -5.65 -8.97
C ALA A 159 -1.52 -6.72 -9.23
N LYS A 160 -2.01 -7.40 -8.16
CA LYS A 160 -3.14 -8.34 -8.27
C LYS A 160 -4.43 -7.64 -8.68
N PHE A 161 -4.70 -6.46 -8.13
CA PHE A 161 -5.86 -5.65 -8.48
C PHE A 161 -5.84 -5.23 -9.95
N ALA A 162 -4.75 -4.61 -10.41
CA ALA A 162 -4.58 -4.13 -11.77
C ALA A 162 -4.65 -5.28 -12.79
N LYS A 163 -4.04 -6.42 -12.47
CA LYS A 163 -4.14 -7.63 -13.29
C LYS A 163 -5.56 -8.19 -13.36
N TYR A 164 -6.31 -8.15 -12.26
CA TYR A 164 -7.72 -8.59 -12.25
C TYR A 164 -8.58 -7.75 -13.20
N PHE A 165 -8.32 -6.44 -13.26
CA PHE A 165 -8.97 -5.52 -14.20
C PHE A 165 -8.27 -5.42 -15.56
N MET A 166 -7.47 -6.43 -15.91
CA MET A 166 -6.89 -6.61 -17.25
C MET A 166 -6.00 -5.46 -17.73
N LYS A 167 -5.35 -4.73 -16.80
CA LYS A 167 -4.31 -3.77 -17.18
C LYS A 167 -3.07 -4.49 -17.69
N ASP A 168 -2.38 -3.85 -18.63
CA ASP A 168 -1.15 -4.37 -19.20
C ASP A 168 0.02 -4.36 -18.21
N GLU A 169 1.08 -5.09 -18.56
CA GLU A 169 2.27 -5.22 -17.71
C GLU A 169 3.02 -3.89 -17.54
N THR A 170 2.94 -2.96 -18.49
CA THR A 170 3.59 -1.65 -18.40
C THR A 170 2.91 -0.77 -17.34
N PHE A 171 1.58 -0.74 -17.31
CA PHE A 171 0.81 -0.05 -16.26
C PHE A 171 1.06 -0.66 -14.88
N ILE A 172 1.09 -1.98 -14.80
CA ILE A 172 1.36 -2.69 -13.53
C ILE A 172 2.78 -2.36 -13.05
N ALA A 173 3.78 -2.45 -13.93
CA ALA A 173 5.17 -2.10 -13.62
C ALA A 173 5.29 -0.63 -13.17
N LEU A 174 4.61 0.29 -13.86
CA LEU A 174 4.60 1.71 -13.52
C LEU A 174 4.11 1.94 -12.10
N GLY A 175 2.96 1.35 -11.72
CA GLY A 175 2.45 1.48 -10.35
C GLY A 175 3.36 0.84 -9.32
N CYS A 176 3.93 -0.34 -9.62
CA CYS A 176 4.90 -1.00 -8.74
C CYS A 176 6.13 -0.13 -8.45
N GLN A 177 6.75 0.43 -9.50
CA GLN A 177 7.92 1.29 -9.37
C GLN A 177 7.59 2.63 -8.73
N PHE A 178 6.40 3.18 -9.00
CA PHE A 178 5.92 4.39 -8.33
C PHE A 178 5.80 4.19 -6.82
N PHE A 179 5.19 3.09 -6.35
CA PHE A 179 5.06 2.82 -4.92
C PHE A 179 6.41 2.53 -4.25
N LEU A 180 7.33 1.86 -4.96
CA LEU A 180 8.70 1.71 -4.50
C LEU A 180 9.40 3.07 -4.35
N LEU A 181 9.31 3.95 -5.36
CA LEU A 181 9.91 5.28 -5.33
C LEU A 181 9.43 6.07 -4.10
N LYS A 182 8.11 6.12 -3.89
CA LYS A 182 7.50 6.80 -2.75
C LYS A 182 8.00 6.23 -1.42
N ARG A 183 8.09 4.90 -1.31
CA ARG A 183 8.61 4.23 -0.12
C ARG A 183 10.06 4.64 0.18
N LEU A 184 10.91 4.71 -0.84
CA LEU A 184 12.31 5.09 -0.72
C LEU A 184 12.48 6.58 -0.38
N GLN A 185 11.72 7.47 -1.00
CA GLN A 185 11.70 8.91 -0.66
C GLN A 185 11.27 9.14 0.79
N THR A 186 10.22 8.42 1.24
CA THR A 186 9.75 8.46 2.64
C THR A 186 10.83 7.97 3.60
N GLU A 187 11.55 6.91 3.24
CA GLU A 187 12.68 6.40 4.03
C GLU A 187 13.80 7.44 4.14
N LEU A 188 14.14 8.12 3.03
CA LEU A 188 15.18 9.14 3.01
C LEU A 188 14.80 10.33 3.90
N ALA A 189 13.55 10.79 3.82
CA ALA A 189 13.03 11.87 4.67
C ALA A 189 13.09 11.47 6.15
N THR A 190 12.63 10.26 6.48
CA THR A 190 12.66 9.73 7.85
C THR A 190 14.09 9.64 8.38
N TYR A 191 15.02 9.10 7.58
CA TYR A 191 16.42 9.00 7.96
C TYR A 191 17.06 10.37 8.21
N LYS A 192 16.73 11.38 7.40
CA LYS A 192 17.20 12.76 7.60
C LYS A 192 16.66 13.40 8.87
N GLU A 193 15.43 13.06 9.25
CA GLU A 193 14.76 13.63 10.42
C GLU A 193 15.26 12.99 11.73
N ILE A 194 15.29 11.66 11.80
CA ILE A 194 15.53 10.93 13.06
C ILE A 194 16.78 10.06 13.06
N GLY A 195 17.52 9.98 11.94
CA GLY A 195 18.76 9.19 11.83
C GLY A 195 18.56 7.68 11.79
N ALA A 196 17.32 7.20 11.69
CA ALA A 196 16.96 5.78 11.70
C ALA A 196 16.32 5.37 10.37
N SER A 197 16.61 4.15 9.93
CA SER A 197 16.07 3.56 8.70
C SER A 197 16.00 2.04 8.83
N ARG A 198 14.87 1.47 8.39
CA ARG A 198 14.66 0.02 8.26
C ARG A 198 15.52 -0.58 7.14
N LEU A 199 15.91 0.22 6.15
CA LEU A 199 16.82 -0.20 5.06
C LEU A 199 18.31 -0.15 5.45
N LYS A 200 18.66 0.44 6.61
CA LYS A 200 20.06 0.55 7.05
C LYS A 200 20.75 -0.81 7.16
N ARG A 201 20.02 -1.84 7.58
CA ARG A 201 20.54 -3.21 7.68
C ARG A 201 20.92 -3.79 6.32
N ALA A 202 20.21 -3.44 5.26
CA ALA A 202 20.54 -3.87 3.89
C ALA A 202 21.82 -3.20 3.38
N PHE A 203 21.98 -1.90 3.66
CA PHE A 203 23.23 -1.20 3.39
C PHE A 203 24.41 -1.81 4.16
N ASP A 204 24.24 -2.12 5.45
CA ASP A 204 25.30 -2.73 6.27
C ASP A 204 25.66 -4.14 5.83
N HIS A 205 24.71 -4.86 5.22
CA HIS A 205 24.96 -6.16 4.58
C HIS A 205 25.76 -6.03 3.27
N GLY A 206 25.75 -4.85 2.65
CA GLY A 206 26.47 -4.57 1.40
C GLY A 206 25.64 -4.72 0.12
N TYR A 207 24.30 -4.75 0.19
CA TYR A 207 23.49 -4.66 -1.03
C TYR A 207 23.73 -3.32 -1.73
N PHE A 208 23.71 -3.32 -3.06
CA PHE A 208 23.96 -2.17 -3.93
C PHE A 208 25.29 -1.46 -3.64
N ALA A 209 26.29 -2.21 -3.14
CA ALA A 209 27.64 -1.71 -2.90
C ALA A 209 28.35 -1.40 -4.23
N LYS A 210 28.08 -0.21 -4.78
CA LYS A 210 28.86 0.38 -5.88
C LYS A 210 30.13 1.02 -5.29
N GLU A 211 31.27 0.92 -5.99
CA GLU A 211 32.61 1.35 -5.53
C GLU A 211 32.71 2.83 -5.04
N ALA A 212 31.67 3.65 -5.24
CA ALA A 212 31.66 5.08 -4.95
C ALA A 212 30.75 5.51 -3.78
N VAL A 213 30.05 4.60 -3.10
CA VAL A 213 29.07 4.97 -2.06
C VAL A 213 29.68 4.84 -0.67
N SER A 214 29.92 5.99 -0.01
CA SER A 214 30.62 6.05 1.30
C SER A 214 29.69 6.04 2.53
N ASN A 215 28.39 6.29 2.34
CA ASN A 215 27.42 6.37 3.44
C ASN A 215 26.00 5.99 2.99
N PHE A 216 25.15 5.66 3.97
CA PHE A 216 23.78 5.20 3.76
C PHE A 216 22.90 6.20 2.99
N GLU A 217 23.06 7.50 3.22
CA GLU A 217 22.27 8.50 2.52
C GLU A 217 22.59 8.49 1.02
N SER A 218 23.87 8.48 0.67
CA SER A 218 24.32 8.42 -0.73
C SER A 218 23.89 7.11 -1.41
N TRP A 219 23.85 6.02 -0.65
CA TRP A 219 23.33 4.72 -1.10
C TRP A 219 21.86 4.80 -1.48
N LEU A 220 21.03 5.32 -0.56
CA LEU A 220 19.59 5.41 -0.77
C LEU A 220 19.25 6.38 -1.91
N VAL A 221 19.95 7.51 -1.99
CA VAL A 221 19.78 8.48 -3.09
C VAL A 221 20.11 7.87 -4.46
N ALA A 222 21.12 7.00 -4.55
CA ALA A 222 21.45 6.32 -5.80
C ALA A 222 20.33 5.36 -6.24
N ILE A 223 19.76 4.59 -5.32
CA ILE A 223 18.63 3.70 -5.60
C ILE A 223 17.40 4.51 -6.02
N ILE A 224 17.07 5.58 -5.31
CA ILE A 224 15.96 6.49 -5.65
C ILE A 224 16.11 7.02 -7.08
N ARG A 225 17.31 7.46 -7.45
CA ARG A 225 17.57 7.96 -8.81
C ARG A 225 17.34 6.89 -9.87
N ASP A 226 17.84 5.68 -9.63
CA ASP A 226 17.72 4.57 -10.57
C ASP A 226 16.23 4.18 -10.73
N VAL A 227 15.46 4.07 -9.64
CA VAL A 227 14.00 3.81 -9.66
C VAL A 227 13.22 4.96 -10.32
N LYS A 228 13.59 6.22 -10.05
CA LYS A 228 12.97 7.40 -10.67
C LYS A 228 13.10 7.36 -12.20
N SER A 229 14.28 7.02 -12.72
CA SER A 229 14.51 6.86 -14.16
C SER A 229 13.62 5.77 -14.76
N GLU A 230 13.38 4.68 -14.02
CA GLU A 230 12.49 3.59 -14.45
C GLU A 230 11.03 4.05 -14.50
N VAL A 231 10.55 4.79 -13.49
CA VAL A 231 9.20 5.38 -13.48
C VAL A 231 9.01 6.35 -14.66
N GLU A 232 10.00 7.19 -14.96
CA GLU A 232 9.96 8.11 -16.12
C GLU A 232 9.86 7.37 -17.45
N GLN A 233 10.64 6.29 -17.60
CA GLN A 233 10.58 5.43 -18.79
C GLN A 233 9.21 4.76 -18.91
N LEU A 234 8.74 4.06 -17.87
CA LEU A 234 7.47 3.35 -17.87
C LEU A 234 6.27 4.29 -18.10
N LYS A 235 6.31 5.50 -17.56
CA LYS A 235 5.29 6.54 -17.83
C LYS A 235 5.21 6.88 -19.31
N THR A 236 6.35 6.91 -20.01
CA THR A 236 6.42 7.25 -21.45
C THR A 236 5.94 6.09 -22.32
N GLU A 237 6.13 4.86 -21.87
CA GLU A 237 5.73 3.64 -22.56
C GLU A 237 4.27 3.23 -22.30
N ALA A 238 3.69 3.67 -21.18
CA ALA A 238 2.32 3.35 -20.79
C ALA A 238 1.27 3.97 -21.73
N GLU A 239 0.10 3.33 -21.81
CA GLU A 239 -1.08 3.93 -22.43
C GLU A 239 -1.45 5.27 -21.76
N PRO A 240 -2.15 6.17 -22.46
CA PRO A 240 -2.55 7.46 -21.89
C PRO A 240 -3.30 7.31 -20.56
N LEU A 241 -2.70 7.83 -19.49
CA LEU A 241 -3.27 7.85 -18.15
C LEU A 241 -4.24 9.04 -18.00
N SER A 242 -5.09 9.01 -16.98
CA SER A 242 -5.84 10.21 -16.62
C SER A 242 -4.91 11.38 -16.27
N ASN A 243 -5.32 12.60 -16.65
CA ASN A 243 -4.57 13.84 -16.36
C ASN A 243 -4.20 13.99 -14.88
N LEU A 244 -5.06 13.49 -13.98
CA LEU A 244 -4.85 13.56 -12.53
C LEU A 244 -3.70 12.64 -12.10
N LEU A 245 -3.71 11.38 -12.55
CA LEU A 245 -2.66 10.43 -12.24
C LEU A 245 -1.33 10.86 -12.87
N GLU A 246 -1.36 11.30 -14.13
CA GLU A 246 -0.15 11.75 -14.83
C GLU A 246 0.51 12.93 -14.10
N LYS A 247 -0.28 13.94 -13.72
CA LYS A 247 0.21 15.07 -12.94
C LYS A 247 0.82 14.62 -11.62
N ARG A 248 0.16 13.70 -10.91
CA ARG A 248 0.66 13.21 -9.62
C ARG A 248 1.97 12.44 -9.75
N ILE A 249 2.12 11.61 -10.79
CA ILE A 249 3.38 10.92 -11.10
C ILE A 249 4.50 11.94 -11.30
N ILE A 250 4.26 13.00 -12.07
CA ILE A 250 5.26 14.06 -12.32
C ILE A 250 5.63 14.79 -11.02
N GLU A 251 4.67 15.06 -10.13
CA GLU A 251 4.95 15.66 -8.83
C GLU A 251 5.90 14.80 -8.01
N VAL A 252 5.59 13.50 -7.85
CA VAL A 252 6.42 12.57 -7.05
C VAL A 252 7.79 12.34 -7.66
N ILE A 253 7.90 12.32 -8.99
CA ILE A 253 9.19 12.26 -9.68
C ILE A 253 10.05 13.49 -9.32
N ASN A 254 9.45 14.68 -9.19
CA ASN A 254 10.18 15.92 -8.96
C ASN A 254 10.53 16.21 -7.48
N ASP A 255 9.92 15.49 -6.53
CA ASP A 255 10.22 15.55 -5.09
C ASP A 255 11.56 14.85 -4.73
#